data_AF-A0A3R9DP14-F1
#
_entry.id   AF-A0A3R9DP14-F1
#
_cell.length_a   1.000
_cell.length_b   1.000
_cell.length_c   1.000
_cell.angle_alpha   90.00
_cell.angle_beta   90.00
_cell.angle_gamma   90.00
#
_symmetry.space_group_name_H-M   'P 1'
#
loop_
_entity.id
_entity.type
_entity.pdbx_description
1 polymer ?
#
loop_
_entity_poly.entity_id
_entity_poly.type
_entity_poly.pdbx_seq_one_letter_code
_entity_poly.pdbx_strand_id
1 'polypeptide(L)'
;MKKLINLLSFGSAFITSILIICTFLTTYQFYYVGQIFNSYFPIQLGVCITMAILSIRFLVNESGSKRILYSAVSFAIAVCLLFFMNGLVR
;
A
#
# COMPACT_ATOMS: atom_id res chain seq x y z
N MET A 1 20.78 4.71 6.23
CA MET A 1 19.58 4.90 5.37
C MET A 1 18.88 3.57 5.04
N LYS A 2 19.57 2.56 4.50
CA LYS A 2 18.98 1.26 4.11
C LYS A 2 18.18 0.55 5.21
N LYS A 3 18.67 0.54 6.46
CA LYS A 3 17.98 -0.05 7.63
C LYS A 3 16.64 0.64 7.95
N LEU A 4 16.62 1.98 7.87
CA LEU A 4 15.43 2.77 8.19
C LEU A 4 14.34 2.56 7.14
N ILE A 5 14.71 2.54 5.86
CA ILE A 5 13.78 2.24 4.75
C ILE A 5 13.25 0.81 4.84
N ASN A 6 14.09 -0.18 5.21
CA ASN A 6 13.63 -1.54 5.46
C ASN A 6 12.63 -1.61 6.61
N LEU A 7 12.90 -0.92 7.73
CA LEU A 7 11.98 -0.87 8.87
C LEU A 7 10.64 -0.23 8.49
N LEU A 8 10.68 0.88 7.73
CA LEU A 8 9.49 1.58 7.25
C LEU A 8 8.67 0.71 6.29
N SER A 9 9.35 -0.02 5.40
CA SER A 9 8.72 -0.96 4.47
C SER A 9 8.04 -2.12 5.21
N PHE A 10 8.70 -2.65 6.25
CA PHE A 10 8.11 -3.69 7.07
C PHE A 10 6.90 -3.18 7.87
N GLY A 11 7.01 -2.01 8.49
CA GLY A 11 5.92 -1.38 9.25
C GLY A 11 4.70 -1.09 8.37
N SER A 12 4.91 -0.51 7.18
CA SER A 12 3.82 -0.24 6.24
C SER A 12 3.13 -1.51 5.73
N ALA A 13 3.90 -2.56 5.42
CA ALA A 13 3.34 -3.85 5.03
C ALA A 13 2.54 -4.51 6.17
N PHE A 14 3.02 -4.40 7.41
CA PHE A 14 2.32 -4.91 8.59
C PHE A 14 0.98 -4.19 8.80
N ILE A 15 0.97 -2.85 8.75
CA ILE A 15 -0.26 -2.05 8.86
C ILE A 15 -1.24 -2.42 7.75
N THR A 16 -0.77 -2.54 6.50
CA THR A 16 -1.63 -2.89 5.36
C THR A 16 -2.24 -4.28 5.51
N SER A 17 -1.50 -5.23 6.08
CA SER A 17 -2.02 -6.57 6.38
C SER A 17 -3.16 -6.50 7.40
N ILE A 18 -3.04 -5.65 8.42
CA ILE A 18 -4.12 -5.40 9.39
C ILE A 18 -5.34 -4.77 8.69
N LEU A 19 -5.15 -3.78 7.81
CA LEU A 19 -6.25 -3.15 7.07
C LEU A 19 -7.01 -4.16 6.19
N ILE A 20 -6.30 -5.09 5.55
CA ILE A 20 -6.89 -6.18 4.77
C ILE A 20 -7.74 -7.08 5.68
N ILE A 21 -7.21 -7.50 6.83
CA ILE A 21 -7.95 -8.31 7.81
C ILE A 21 -9.21 -7.56 8.28
N CYS A 22 -9.08 -6.30 8.69
CA CYS A 22 -10.21 -5.47 9.12
C CYS A 22 -11.29 -5.35 8.03
N THR A 23 -10.90 -5.25 6.76
CA THR A 23 -11.86 -5.20 5.68
C THR A 23 -12.57 -6.55 5.51
N PHE A 24 -11.85 -7.67 5.56
CA PHE A 24 -12.50 -8.99 5.54
C PHE A 24 -13.47 -9.17 6.72
N LEU A 25 -13.15 -8.60 7.89
CA LEU A 25 -14.02 -8.61 9.07
C LEU A 25 -15.35 -7.88 8.86
N THR A 26 -15.46 -6.98 7.88
CA THR A 26 -16.75 -6.33 7.54
C THR A 26 -17.80 -7.34 7.06
N THR A 27 -17.37 -8.47 6.48
CA THR A 27 -18.25 -9.59 6.09
C THR A 27 -19.02 -10.14 7.29
N TYR A 28 -18.43 -10.07 8.49
CA TYR A 28 -19.03 -10.57 9.73
C TYR A 28 -19.97 -9.55 10.40
N GLN A 29 -20.30 -8.42 9.74
CA GLN A 29 -21.25 -7.41 10.21
C GLN A 29 -20.90 -6.82 11.60
N PHE A 30 -19.63 -6.80 11.98
CA PHE A 30 -19.20 -6.09 13.19
C PHE A 30 -19.48 -4.58 13.03
N TYR A 31 -20.40 -4.04 13.82
CA TYR A 31 -20.90 -2.66 13.69
C TYR A 31 -19.79 -1.60 13.56
N TYR A 32 -18.76 -1.66 14.41
CA TYR A 32 -17.64 -0.70 14.40
C TYR A 32 -16.71 -0.85 13.20
N VAL A 33 -16.43 -2.09 12.78
CA VAL A 33 -15.54 -2.36 11.64
C VAL A 33 -16.23 -1.99 10.34
N GLY A 34 -17.53 -2.29 10.24
CA GLY A 34 -18.38 -1.98 9.10
C GLY A 34 -18.64 -0.48 8.87
N GLN A 35 -18.36 0.42 9.80
CA GLN A 35 -18.45 1.88 9.58
C GLN A 35 -17.18 2.45 8.94
N ILE A 36 -16.00 2.00 9.38
CA ILE A 36 -14.71 2.54 8.93
C ILE A 36 -14.22 1.82 7.66
N PHE A 37 -14.45 0.50 7.57
CA PHE A 37 -13.92 -0.36 6.52
C PHE A 37 -14.95 -0.79 5.47
N ASN A 38 -16.17 -0.21 5.49
CA ASN A 38 -17.19 -0.50 4.47
C ASN A 38 -16.73 -0.09 3.06
N SER A 39 -15.89 0.93 2.99
CA SER A 39 -15.28 1.38 1.75
C SER A 39 -13.97 0.65 1.53
N TYR A 40 -13.63 0.34 0.27
CA TYR A 40 -12.30 -0.14 -0.10
C TYR A 40 -11.21 0.93 0.06
N PHE A 41 -11.58 2.17 0.34
CA PHE A 41 -10.68 3.31 0.46
C PHE A 41 -9.54 3.12 1.47
N PRO A 42 -9.74 2.59 2.70
CA PRO A 42 -8.65 2.37 3.65
C PRO A 42 -7.61 1.38 3.14
N ILE A 43 -8.03 0.30 2.47
CA ILE A 43 -7.08 -0.64 1.84
C ILE A 43 -6.36 0.04 0.69
N GLN A 44 -7.07 0.75 -0.20
CA GLN A 44 -6.45 1.43 -1.34
C GLN A 44 -5.35 2.40 -0.87
N LEU A 45 -5.64 3.16 0.19
CA LEU A 45 -4.69 4.08 0.81
C LEU A 45 -3.49 3.33 1.43
N GLY A 46 -3.73 2.26 2.19
CA GLY A 46 -2.68 1.45 2.81
C GLY A 46 -1.74 0.79 1.78
N VAL A 47 -2.32 0.19 0.74
CA VAL A 47 -1.57 -0.42 -0.36
C VAL A 47 -0.81 0.66 -1.15
N CYS A 48 -1.40 1.82 -1.39
CA CYS A 48 -0.74 2.93 -2.08
C CYS A 48 0.52 3.39 -1.32
N ILE A 49 0.40 3.64 -0.01
CA ILE A 49 1.54 4.04 0.82
C ILE A 49 2.62 2.95 0.83
N THR A 50 2.22 1.69 0.99
CA THR A 50 3.18 0.57 1.02
C THR A 50 3.92 0.45 -0.30
N MET A 51 3.23 0.57 -1.44
CA MET A 51 3.85 0.51 -2.77
C MET A 51 4.78 1.70 -3.06
N ALA A 52 4.42 2.91 -2.59
CA ALA A 52 5.31 4.06 -2.68
C ALA A 52 6.61 3.86 -1.87
N ILE A 53 6.50 3.33 -0.65
CA ILE A 53 7.65 3.02 0.20
C ILE A 53 8.49 1.89 -0.43
N LEU A 54 7.86 0.86 -1.00
CA LEU A 54 8.53 -0.23 -1.69
C LEU A 54 9.32 0.27 -2.91
N SER A 55 8.76 1.22 -3.66
CA SER A 55 9.45 1.83 -4.81
C SER A 55 10.74 2.53 -4.39
N ILE A 56 10.69 3.32 -3.32
CA ILE A 56 11.86 3.98 -2.74
C ILE A 56 12.86 2.93 -2.22
N ARG A 57 12.37 1.87 -1.57
CA ARG A 57 13.22 0.77 -1.07
C ARG A 57 13.98 0.09 -2.19
N PHE A 58 13.30 -0.29 -3.28
CA PHE A 58 13.98 -0.92 -4.42
C PHE A 58 14.97 0.05 -5.07
N LEU A 59 14.62 1.33 -5.17
CA LEU A 59 15.51 2.34 -5.72
C LEU A 59 16.77 2.56 -4.86
N VAL A 60 16.73 2.36 -3.53
CA VAL A 60 17.88 2.62 -2.65
C VAL A 60 18.69 1.36 -2.31
N ASN A 61 18.03 0.20 -2.23
CA ASN A 61 18.67 -1.04 -1.74
C ASN A 61 19.20 -1.94 -2.85
N GLU A 62 18.56 -1.99 -4.02
CA GLU A 62 18.92 -2.89 -5.11
C GLU A 62 19.89 -2.23 -6.11
N SER A 63 20.72 -3.03 -6.77
CA SER A 63 21.61 -2.61 -7.86
C SER A 63 21.34 -3.39 -9.15
N GLY A 64 21.59 -2.78 -10.31
CA GLY A 64 21.35 -3.37 -11.63
C GLY A 64 19.92 -3.15 -12.20
N SER A 65 19.59 -3.80 -13.31
CA SER A 65 18.30 -3.58 -14.02
C SER A 65 17.06 -3.95 -13.19
N LYS A 66 17.20 -4.89 -12.25
CA LYS A 66 16.11 -5.29 -11.34
C LYS A 66 15.64 -4.14 -10.46
N ARG A 67 16.55 -3.22 -10.09
CA ARG A 67 16.26 -2.00 -9.33
C ARG A 67 15.17 -1.16 -10.00
N ILE A 68 15.36 -0.88 -11.28
CA ILE A 68 14.48 -0.01 -12.06
C ILE A 68 13.14 -0.71 -12.30
N LEU A 69 13.15 -1.99 -12.66
CA LEU A 69 11.93 -2.74 -12.90
C LEU A 69 11.02 -2.78 -11.67
N TYR A 70 11.54 -3.21 -10.52
CA TYR A 70 10.73 -3.30 -9.30
C TYR A 70 10.29 -1.94 -8.77
N SER A 71 11.15 -0.92 -8.87
CA SER A 71 10.80 0.44 -8.48
C SER A 71 9.73 1.04 -9.39
N ALA A 72 9.81 0.84 -10.71
CA ALA A 72 8.83 1.34 -11.67
C ALA A 72 7.47 0.65 -11.51
N VAL A 73 7.44 -0.68 -11.34
CA VAL A 73 6.19 -1.43 -11.15
C VAL A 73 5.49 -1.00 -9.85
N SER A 74 6.22 -0.93 -8.74
CA SER A 74 5.65 -0.49 -7.46
C SER A 74 5.18 0.98 -7.51
N PHE A 75 5.92 1.84 -8.20
CA PHE A 75 5.49 3.23 -8.40
C PHE A 75 4.23 3.33 -9.26
N ALA A 76 4.16 2.58 -10.36
CA ALA A 76 2.98 2.55 -11.23
C ALA A 76 1.72 2.12 -10.48
N ILE A 77 1.81 1.10 -9.62
CA ILE A 77 0.69 0.66 -8.77
C ILE A 77 0.24 1.77 -7.83
N ALA A 78 1.18 2.48 -7.18
CA ALA A 78 0.85 3.59 -6.30
C ALA A 78 0.13 4.72 -7.05
N VAL A 79 0.62 5.08 -8.24
CA VAL A 79 0.00 6.10 -9.10
C VAL A 79 -1.40 5.69 -9.53
N CYS A 80 -1.59 4.43 -9.99
CA CYS A 80 -2.91 3.92 -10.34
C CYS A 80 -3.89 4.03 -9.17
N LEU A 81 -3.47 3.64 -7.96
CA LEU A 81 -4.32 3.74 -6.77
C LEU A 81 -4.71 5.19 -6.44
N LEU A 82 -3.78 6.14 -6.56
CA LEU A 82 -4.07 7.57 -6.39
C LEU A 82 -5.10 8.08 -7.41
N PHE A 83 -5.01 7.64 -8.67
CA PHE A 83 -5.99 7.99 -9.70
C PHE A 83 -7.39 7.46 -9.36
N PHE A 84 -7.51 6.20 -8.94
CA PHE A 84 -8.78 5.61 -8.53
C PHE A 84 -9.35 6.27 -7.26
N MET A 85 -8.51 6.64 -6.31
CA MET A 85 -8.94 7.32 -5.08
C MET A 85 -9.45 8.75 -5.32
N ASN A 86 -8.80 9.51 -6.20
CA ASN A 86 -9.20 10.90 -6.49
C ASN A 86 -10.40 11.02 -7.45
N GLY A 87 -11.02 9.90 -7.85
CA GLY A 87 -12.24 9.93 -8.65
C GLY A 87 -12.06 10.47 -10.07
N LEU A 88 -10.84 10.40 -10.63
CA LEU A 88 -10.58 10.80 -12.03
C LEU A 88 -11.21 9.84 -13.05
N VAL A 89 -11.76 8.72 -12.57
CA VAL A 89 -12.62 7.77 -13.28
C VAL A 89 -13.94 7.69 -12.53
N ARG A 90 -14.82 8.66 -12.74
CA ARG A 90 -16.20 8.66 -12.28
C ARG A 90 -17.11 9.17 -13.38
#